data_AF-A0A4U0WD12-F1
#
_entry.id   AF-A0A4U0WD12-F1
#
_cell.length_a   1.000
_cell.length_b   1.000
_cell.length_c   1.000
_cell.angle_alpha   90.00
_cell.angle_beta   90.00
_cell.angle_gamma   90.00
#
_symmetry.space_group_name_H-M   'P 1'
#
loop_
_entity.id
_entity.type
_entity.pdbx_description
1 polymer ?
#
loop_
_entity_poly.entity_id
_entity_poly.type
_entity_poly.pdbx_seq_one_letter_code
_entity_poly.pdbx_strand_id
1 'polypeptide(L)'
;MSNFFEKRAGNNALNVNTNTQNDKSVAIAITTHGSDLYWAICAIMITATMVFVGLAATKPRHHRIFHYITAAITMVAAIAYFSMASNLGWTPIDVEFQRNNPVVRGVNREIFYVRYIDWFITTPLLLMDLLLTAGMPWPTILFVIVVDEVMIVTGLVGALVKSSYKWGYFAFGCAALAYIVWELVWTARKHANRLGSDIGKAFVSCGSLTAFLWILYPIAWGVCEGGNVISPDSEAVFYGILDVLAKPVFGALLIWGHRGIDPGRLGLHLRDYDSDPAVYDNDKHANDYGIPANNTGVTHTGVANTGVAHTGVAGNNNTTRPTDGVVTGAEHV
;
A
#
# COMPACT_ATOMS: atom_id res chain seq x y z
N MET A 1 -46.84 6.37 -35.71
CA MET A 1 -45.51 5.89 -36.13
C MET A 1 -44.48 6.40 -35.12
N SER A 2 -44.01 5.47 -34.28
CA SER A 2 -42.72 5.45 -33.57
C SER A 2 -41.98 6.78 -33.33
N ASN A 3 -42.18 7.38 -32.15
CA ASN A 3 -41.11 8.15 -31.49
C ASN A 3 -40.16 7.15 -30.78
N PHE A 4 -39.54 6.30 -31.59
CA PHE A 4 -38.48 5.35 -31.23
C PHE A 4 -37.10 5.99 -31.47
N PHE A 5 -36.99 7.30 -31.28
CA PHE A 5 -35.74 8.04 -31.44
C PHE A 5 -35.22 8.46 -30.06
N GLU A 6 -34.25 7.66 -29.59
CA GLU A 6 -33.20 7.99 -28.63
C GLU A 6 -33.62 8.41 -27.21
N LYS A 7 -34.08 7.43 -26.42
CA LYS A 7 -33.68 7.42 -25.00
C LYS A 7 -32.17 7.17 -24.99
N ARG A 8 -31.36 8.24 -24.98
CA ARG A 8 -29.89 8.14 -24.90
C ARG A 8 -29.53 7.07 -23.87
N ALA A 9 -28.65 6.15 -24.24
CA ALA A 9 -28.04 5.17 -23.35
C ALA A 9 -27.09 5.88 -22.36
N GLY A 10 -27.62 6.87 -21.63
CA GLY A 10 -26.91 7.62 -20.60
C GLY A 10 -26.86 6.82 -19.31
N ASN A 11 -25.97 7.26 -18.42
CA ASN A 11 -25.82 6.70 -17.10
C ASN A 11 -27.15 6.77 -16.30
N ASN A 12 -27.67 5.60 -15.96
CA ASN A 12 -28.92 5.43 -15.20
C ASN A 12 -28.68 5.04 -13.73
N ALA A 13 -27.44 5.10 -13.25
CA ALA A 13 -27.09 4.64 -11.90
C ALA A 13 -27.96 5.29 -10.82
N LEU A 14 -28.13 6.62 -10.86
CA LEU A 14 -28.92 7.36 -9.86
C LEU A 14 -30.43 7.12 -9.97
N ASN A 15 -30.92 6.66 -11.13
CA ASN A 15 -32.33 6.28 -11.28
C ASN A 15 -32.62 4.91 -10.66
N VAL A 16 -31.63 4.02 -10.67
CA VAL A 16 -31.73 2.67 -10.09
C VAL A 16 -31.40 2.71 -8.60
N ASN A 17 -30.28 3.34 -8.25
CA ASN A 17 -29.78 3.52 -6.90
C ASN A 17 -30.05 4.96 -6.47
N THR A 18 -31.27 5.17 -5.98
CA THR A 18 -31.76 6.51 -5.60
C THR A 18 -31.01 7.09 -4.40
N ASN A 19 -31.19 8.39 -4.16
CA ASN A 19 -30.67 9.12 -2.99
C ASN A 19 -31.40 8.78 -1.68
N THR A 20 -31.93 7.56 -1.58
CA THR A 20 -32.62 7.04 -0.40
C THR A 20 -32.08 5.64 -0.12
N GLN A 21 -31.55 5.44 1.08
CA GLN A 21 -31.01 4.17 1.57
C GLN A 21 -31.45 3.98 3.02
N ASN A 22 -31.90 2.78 3.39
CA ASN A 22 -32.36 2.45 4.75
C ASN A 22 -33.37 3.49 5.31
N ASP A 23 -34.39 3.83 4.53
CA ASP A 23 -35.43 4.82 4.86
C ASP A 23 -34.92 6.25 5.15
N LYS A 24 -33.68 6.55 4.76
CA LYS A 24 -33.09 7.89 4.89
C LYS A 24 -32.73 8.46 3.53
N SER A 25 -33.26 9.64 3.24
CA SER A 25 -32.91 10.40 2.03
C SER A 25 -31.81 11.40 2.31
N VAL A 26 -30.98 11.63 1.28
CA VAL A 26 -29.93 12.64 1.30
C VAL A 26 -30.31 13.85 0.45
N ALA A 27 -30.07 15.05 0.97
CA ALA A 27 -30.40 16.32 0.32
C ALA A 27 -29.28 16.84 -0.57
N ILE A 28 -28.03 16.67 -0.14
CA ILE A 28 -26.83 17.09 -0.86
C ILE A 28 -26.10 15.82 -1.33
N ALA A 29 -26.28 15.45 -2.60
CA ALA A 29 -25.74 14.24 -3.20
C ALA A 29 -25.10 14.51 -4.56
N ILE A 30 -24.42 13.51 -5.10
CA ILE A 30 -23.90 13.57 -6.46
C ILE A 30 -25.04 13.68 -7.49
N THR A 31 -24.71 14.23 -8.64
CA THR A 31 -25.55 14.19 -9.83
C THR A 31 -25.07 13.11 -10.80
N THR A 32 -25.76 12.96 -11.93
CA THR A 32 -25.29 12.11 -13.03
C THR A 32 -23.89 12.50 -13.51
N HIS A 33 -23.50 13.77 -13.41
CA HIS A 33 -22.16 14.22 -13.78
C HIS A 33 -21.07 13.69 -12.83
N GLY A 34 -21.31 13.72 -11.52
CA GLY A 34 -20.39 13.12 -10.53
C GLY A 34 -20.27 11.61 -10.72
N SER A 35 -21.40 10.95 -10.99
CA SER A 35 -21.43 9.51 -11.30
C SER A 35 -20.69 9.16 -12.59
N ASP A 36 -20.85 9.94 -13.68
CA ASP A 36 -20.12 9.76 -14.94
C ASP A 36 -18.60 9.87 -14.73
N LEU A 37 -18.17 10.83 -13.92
CA LEU A 37 -16.75 10.98 -13.58
C LEU A 37 -16.24 9.75 -12.80
N TYR A 38 -16.98 9.27 -11.82
CA TYR A 38 -16.60 8.05 -11.08
C TYR A 38 -16.55 6.82 -12.00
N TRP A 39 -17.43 6.69 -12.99
CA TRP A 39 -17.33 5.65 -14.02
C TRP A 39 -16.05 5.77 -14.85
N ALA A 40 -15.69 6.99 -15.25
CA ALA A 40 -14.45 7.23 -15.98
C ALA A 40 -13.21 6.86 -15.15
N ILE A 41 -13.18 7.24 -13.86
CA ILE A 41 -12.08 6.89 -12.96
C ILE A 41 -12.04 5.38 -12.71
N CYS A 42 -13.19 4.72 -12.53
CA CYS A 42 -13.27 3.26 -12.45
C CYS A 42 -12.61 2.60 -13.66
N ALA A 43 -12.92 3.05 -14.87
CA ALA A 43 -12.29 2.53 -16.10
C ALA A 43 -10.77 2.76 -16.14
N ILE A 44 -10.28 3.92 -15.68
CA ILE A 44 -8.85 4.20 -15.53
C ILE A 44 -8.19 3.21 -14.57
N MET A 45 -8.81 2.97 -13.40
CA MET A 45 -8.29 2.06 -12.37
C MET A 45 -8.26 0.60 -12.86
N ILE A 46 -9.31 0.14 -13.57
CA ILE A 46 -9.34 -1.18 -14.21
C ILE A 46 -8.21 -1.29 -15.23
N THR A 47 -8.07 -0.30 -16.11
CA THR A 47 -7.04 -0.30 -17.15
C THR A 47 -5.64 -0.36 -16.54
N ALA A 48 -5.38 0.44 -15.52
CA ALA A 48 -4.10 0.43 -14.80
C ALA A 48 -3.81 -0.92 -14.15
N THR A 49 -4.82 -1.53 -13.52
CA THR A 49 -4.71 -2.89 -12.94
C THR A 49 -4.29 -3.90 -13.99
N MET A 50 -4.96 -3.93 -15.15
CA MET A 50 -4.63 -4.83 -16.25
C MET A 50 -3.23 -4.60 -16.79
N VAL A 51 -2.80 -3.34 -16.90
CA VAL A 51 -1.44 -2.99 -17.32
C VAL A 51 -0.40 -3.49 -16.32
N PHE A 52 -0.59 -3.24 -15.02
CA PHE A 52 0.37 -3.65 -13.99
C PHE A 52 0.48 -5.17 -13.86
N VAL A 53 -0.64 -5.89 -13.93
CA VAL A 53 -0.65 -7.36 -13.98
C VAL A 53 0.01 -7.88 -15.26
N GLY A 54 -0.29 -7.28 -16.41
CA GLY A 54 0.34 -7.63 -17.69
C GLY A 54 1.85 -7.43 -17.68
N LEU A 55 2.32 -6.32 -17.11
CA LEU A 55 3.75 -6.05 -16.93
C LEU A 55 4.38 -7.05 -15.94
N ALA A 56 3.69 -7.41 -14.86
CA ALA A 56 4.18 -8.41 -13.90
C ALA A 56 4.44 -9.77 -14.58
N ALA A 57 3.58 -10.17 -15.52
CA ALA A 57 3.73 -11.44 -16.25
C ALA A 57 5.02 -11.52 -17.08
N THR A 58 5.62 -10.38 -17.43
CA THR A 58 6.90 -10.31 -18.16
C THR A 58 8.15 -10.46 -17.28
N LYS A 59 7.97 -10.50 -15.95
CA LYS A 59 9.07 -10.56 -14.97
C LYS A 59 9.14 -11.92 -14.27
N PRO A 60 10.32 -12.37 -13.81
CA PRO A 60 10.43 -13.52 -12.90
C PRO A 60 9.62 -13.29 -11.61
N ARG A 61 9.14 -14.36 -10.97
CA ARG A 61 8.22 -14.30 -9.82
C ARG A 61 8.74 -13.41 -8.67
N HIS A 62 10.02 -13.53 -8.34
CA HIS A 62 10.68 -12.76 -7.28
C HIS A 62 10.82 -11.25 -7.59
N HIS A 63 10.57 -10.80 -8.83
CA HIS A 63 10.60 -9.38 -9.22
C HIS A 63 9.22 -8.72 -9.31
N ARG A 64 8.14 -9.46 -9.00
CA ARG A 64 6.76 -8.99 -9.22
C ARG A 64 6.17 -8.19 -8.07
N ILE A 65 6.84 -8.10 -6.92
CA ILE A 65 6.27 -7.53 -5.68
C ILE A 65 5.66 -6.14 -5.89
N PHE A 66 6.41 -5.17 -6.41
CA PHE A 66 5.92 -3.82 -6.67
C PHE A 66 4.78 -3.79 -7.71
N HIS A 67 4.82 -4.69 -8.71
CA HIS A 67 3.75 -4.77 -9.70
C HIS A 67 2.44 -5.29 -9.08
N TYR A 68 2.52 -6.28 -8.19
CA TYR A 68 1.36 -6.82 -7.50
C TYR A 68 0.79 -5.86 -6.46
N ILE A 69 1.64 -5.16 -5.69
CA ILE A 69 1.17 -4.14 -4.74
C ILE A 69 0.45 -3.01 -5.49
N THR A 70 1.08 -2.46 -6.52
CA THR A 70 0.47 -1.41 -7.35
C THR A 70 -0.81 -1.88 -8.05
N ALA A 71 -0.83 -3.12 -8.59
CA ALA A 71 -2.05 -3.69 -9.18
C ALA A 71 -3.17 -3.87 -8.15
N ALA A 72 -2.84 -4.30 -6.93
CA ALA A 72 -3.81 -4.43 -5.84
C ALA A 72 -4.40 -3.06 -5.47
N ILE A 73 -3.57 -2.01 -5.42
CA ILE A 73 -4.02 -0.64 -5.17
C ILE A 73 -5.08 -0.21 -6.19
N THR A 74 -4.79 -0.35 -7.49
CA THR A 74 -5.74 0.07 -8.52
C THR A 74 -6.95 -0.85 -8.63
N MET A 75 -6.82 -2.13 -8.27
CA MET A 75 -7.93 -3.08 -8.26
C MET A 75 -8.95 -2.73 -7.17
N VAL A 76 -8.49 -2.45 -5.95
CA VAL A 76 -9.35 -2.04 -4.85
C VAL A 76 -10.04 -0.71 -5.19
N ALA A 77 -9.27 0.25 -5.71
CA ALA A 77 -9.81 1.53 -6.15
C ALA A 77 -10.88 1.36 -7.23
N ALA A 78 -10.67 0.49 -8.22
CA ALA A 78 -11.68 0.21 -9.25
C ALA A 78 -13.03 -0.22 -8.65
N ILE A 79 -13.02 -1.09 -7.63
CA ILE A 79 -14.25 -1.58 -6.96
C ILE A 79 -14.92 -0.45 -6.17
N ALA A 80 -14.14 0.38 -5.48
CA ALA A 80 -14.67 1.51 -4.73
C ALA A 80 -15.25 2.58 -5.65
N TYR A 81 -14.56 2.92 -6.74
CA TYR A 81 -15.06 3.84 -7.77
C TYR A 81 -16.29 3.29 -8.49
N PHE A 82 -16.36 1.98 -8.74
CA PHE A 82 -17.59 1.34 -9.23
C PHE A 82 -18.77 1.55 -8.26
N SER A 83 -18.51 1.40 -6.95
CA SER A 83 -19.54 1.59 -5.92
C SER A 83 -20.02 3.04 -5.89
N MET A 84 -19.11 4.01 -5.86
CA MET A 84 -19.45 5.45 -5.88
C MET A 84 -20.14 5.85 -7.19
N ALA A 85 -19.66 5.36 -8.34
CA ALA A 85 -20.28 5.59 -9.64
C ALA A 85 -21.71 5.04 -9.69
N SER A 86 -21.94 3.90 -9.04
CA SER A 86 -23.26 3.30 -8.92
C SER A 86 -24.15 3.96 -7.87
N ASN A 87 -23.71 5.05 -7.23
CA ASN A 87 -24.41 5.70 -6.12
C ASN A 87 -24.66 4.75 -4.91
N LEU A 88 -23.66 3.92 -4.60
CA LEU A 88 -23.66 2.95 -3.51
C LEU A 88 -22.53 3.25 -2.51
N GLY A 89 -22.60 2.67 -1.31
CA GLY A 89 -21.54 2.80 -0.31
C GLY A 89 -21.46 4.17 0.34
N TRP A 90 -22.61 4.84 0.50
CA TRP A 90 -22.74 6.13 1.16
C TRP A 90 -23.75 6.11 2.31
N THR A 91 -23.69 7.12 3.18
CA THR A 91 -24.66 7.35 4.26
C THR A 91 -24.94 8.85 4.42
N PRO A 92 -26.18 9.26 4.78
CA PRO A 92 -26.50 10.67 4.99
C PRO A 92 -26.04 11.13 6.38
N ILE A 93 -25.28 12.23 6.42
CA ILE A 93 -24.82 12.88 7.67
C ILE A 93 -25.26 14.33 7.69
N ASP A 94 -25.87 14.77 8.80
CA ASP A 94 -26.27 16.17 8.98
C ASP A 94 -25.05 17.09 8.91
N VAL A 95 -25.13 18.15 8.10
CA VAL A 95 -24.03 19.09 7.93
C VAL A 95 -23.96 20.04 9.12
N GLU A 96 -22.75 20.30 9.62
CA GLU A 96 -22.52 21.30 10.67
C GLU A 96 -22.79 22.72 10.12
N PHE A 97 -22.33 22.98 8.90
CA PHE A 97 -22.46 24.27 8.24
C PHE A 97 -23.49 24.20 7.12
N GLN A 98 -24.72 24.62 7.42
CA GLN A 98 -25.73 24.81 6.39
C GLN A 98 -25.38 26.01 5.50
N ARG A 99 -25.51 25.83 4.19
CA ARG A 99 -25.15 26.82 3.18
C ARG A 99 -26.36 27.23 2.34
N ASN A 100 -26.35 28.48 1.89
CA ASN A 100 -27.39 29.00 0.99
C ASN A 100 -27.12 28.73 -0.49
N ASN A 101 -25.90 28.31 -0.85
CA ASN A 101 -25.52 27.99 -2.23
C ASN A 101 -26.35 26.78 -2.73
N PRO A 102 -27.06 26.88 -3.86
CA PRO A 102 -27.93 25.82 -4.38
C PRO A 102 -27.28 24.43 -4.49
N VAL A 103 -25.98 24.34 -4.78
CA VAL A 103 -25.30 23.04 -5.00
C VAL A 103 -24.87 22.33 -3.70
N VAL A 104 -25.03 22.99 -2.55
CA VAL A 104 -24.69 22.46 -1.21
C VAL A 104 -25.75 22.80 -0.16
N ARG A 105 -26.98 23.10 -0.61
CA ARG A 105 -28.09 23.46 0.26
C ARG A 105 -28.86 22.21 0.68
N GLY A 106 -28.94 21.95 1.97
CA GLY A 106 -29.68 20.83 2.54
C GLY A 106 -29.32 20.59 4.01
N VAL A 107 -30.06 19.70 4.66
CA VAL A 107 -29.83 19.34 6.08
C VAL A 107 -28.70 18.32 6.20
N ASN A 108 -28.61 17.38 5.26
CA ASN A 108 -27.64 16.30 5.28
C ASN A 108 -26.90 16.17 3.94
N ARG A 109 -25.67 15.64 4.02
CA ARG A 109 -24.76 15.39 2.92
C ARG A 109 -24.49 13.90 2.75
N GLU A 110 -24.31 13.51 1.50
CA GLU A 110 -23.88 12.19 1.10
C GLU A 110 -22.41 11.99 1.44
N ILE A 111 -22.12 11.05 2.35
CA ILE A 111 -20.76 10.69 2.71
C ILE A 111 -20.47 9.29 2.18
N PHE A 112 -19.61 9.21 1.15
CA PHE A 112 -19.14 7.94 0.58
C PHE A 112 -18.12 7.26 1.51
N TYR A 113 -18.62 6.53 2.50
CA TYR A 113 -17.75 5.76 3.40
C TYR A 113 -16.92 4.70 2.66
N VAL A 114 -17.39 4.22 1.50
CA VAL A 114 -16.62 3.29 0.65
C VAL A 114 -15.29 3.88 0.17
N ARG A 115 -15.18 5.21 0.06
CA ARG A 115 -13.91 5.88 -0.26
C ARG A 115 -12.87 5.68 0.85
N TYR A 116 -13.30 5.72 2.10
CA TYR A 116 -12.41 5.47 3.23
C TYR A 116 -12.05 3.99 3.35
N ILE A 117 -12.92 3.08 2.91
CA ILE A 117 -12.57 1.65 2.80
C ILE A 117 -11.50 1.43 1.72
N ASP A 118 -11.61 2.11 0.58
CA ASP A 118 -10.54 2.13 -0.43
C ASP A 118 -9.22 2.61 0.19
N TRP A 119 -9.25 3.76 0.86
CA TRP A 119 -8.03 4.32 1.45
C TRP A 119 -7.46 3.44 2.55
N PHE A 120 -8.29 2.84 3.40
CA PHE A 120 -7.88 1.91 4.45
C PHE A 120 -7.04 0.76 3.89
N ILE A 121 -7.33 0.29 2.67
CA ILE A 121 -6.56 -0.78 2.03
C ILE A 121 -5.40 -0.22 1.19
N THR A 122 -5.64 0.86 0.44
CA THR A 122 -4.69 1.34 -0.57
C THR A 122 -3.58 2.21 -0.01
N THR A 123 -3.81 2.99 1.04
CA THR A 123 -2.78 3.86 1.65
C THR A 123 -1.67 3.07 2.34
N PRO A 124 -1.93 1.96 3.07
CA PRO A 124 -0.87 1.10 3.58
C PRO A 124 -0.04 0.46 2.46
N LEU A 125 -0.68 0.08 1.35
CA LEU A 125 0.00 -0.50 0.20
C LEU A 125 0.89 0.52 -0.52
N LEU A 126 0.45 1.78 -0.63
CA LEU A 126 1.27 2.88 -1.18
C LEU A 126 2.50 3.15 -0.30
N LEU A 127 2.32 3.14 1.02
CA LEU A 127 3.42 3.27 1.98
C LEU A 127 4.36 2.05 1.92
N MET A 128 3.81 0.85 1.79
CA MET A 128 4.61 -0.37 1.59
C MET A 128 5.52 -0.23 0.36
N ASP A 129 4.97 0.18 -0.79
CA ASP A 129 5.76 0.40 -2.01
C ASP A 129 6.93 1.39 -1.78
N LEU A 130 6.68 2.51 -1.10
CA LEU A 130 7.70 3.52 -0.80
C LEU A 130 8.75 3.04 0.20
N LEU A 131 8.32 2.45 1.31
CA LEU A 131 9.21 2.08 2.41
C LEU A 131 10.04 0.83 2.07
N LEU A 132 9.49 -0.11 1.28
CA LEU A 132 10.28 -1.20 0.69
C LEU A 132 11.29 -0.65 -0.33
N THR A 133 10.91 0.33 -1.14
CA THR A 133 11.86 1.02 -2.05
C THR A 133 13.00 1.68 -1.27
N ALA A 134 12.71 2.24 -0.09
CA ALA A 134 13.73 2.81 0.78
C ALA A 134 14.53 1.76 1.57
N GLY A 135 14.19 0.47 1.51
CA GLY A 135 14.80 -0.57 2.33
C GLY A 135 14.66 -0.31 3.83
N MET A 136 13.49 0.20 4.24
CA MET A 136 13.20 0.50 5.63
C MET A 136 13.07 -0.79 6.47
N PRO A 137 13.49 -0.78 7.76
CA PRO A 137 13.29 -1.92 8.64
C PRO A 137 11.80 -2.24 8.82
N TRP A 138 11.45 -3.54 8.82
CA TRP A 138 10.07 -4.00 9.01
C TRP A 138 9.34 -3.40 10.23
N PRO A 139 9.96 -3.25 11.42
CA PRO A 139 9.28 -2.60 12.55
C PRO A 139 8.83 -1.18 12.24
N THR A 140 9.65 -0.41 11.51
CA THR A 140 9.29 0.95 11.09
C THR A 140 8.19 0.93 10.05
N ILE A 141 8.25 0.01 9.07
CA ILE A 141 7.19 -0.16 8.06
C ILE A 141 5.84 -0.43 8.75
N LEU A 142 5.80 -1.39 9.66
CA LEU A 142 4.56 -1.77 10.37
C LEU A 142 4.05 -0.62 11.24
N PHE A 143 4.93 0.10 11.92
CA PHE A 143 4.52 1.26 12.72
C PHE A 143 3.93 2.38 11.86
N VAL A 144 4.58 2.71 10.74
CA VAL A 144 4.10 3.74 9.81
C VAL A 144 2.75 3.34 9.21
N ILE A 145 2.54 2.06 8.89
CA ILE A 145 1.23 1.54 8.46
C ILE A 145 0.18 1.72 9.56
N VAL A 146 0.48 1.42 10.83
CA VAL A 146 -0.48 1.65 11.92
C VAL A 146 -0.82 3.13 12.08
N VAL A 147 0.15 4.03 11.91
CA VAL A 147 -0.11 5.49 11.92
C VAL A 147 -0.99 5.92 10.74
N ASP A 148 -0.79 5.32 9.57
CA ASP A 148 -1.63 5.51 8.39
C ASP A 148 -3.07 5.05 8.64
N GLU A 149 -3.27 3.90 9.29
CA GLU A 149 -4.61 3.46 9.69
C GLU A 149 -5.28 4.43 10.66
N VAL A 150 -4.52 4.98 11.62
CA VAL A 150 -5.04 6.04 12.50
C VAL A 150 -5.49 7.25 11.68
N MET A 151 -4.72 7.66 10.67
CA MET A 151 -5.08 8.76 9.78
C MET A 151 -6.39 8.49 9.03
N ILE A 152 -6.54 7.32 8.40
CA ILE A 152 -7.75 7.00 7.62
C ILE A 152 -8.97 6.80 8.51
N VAL A 153 -8.83 6.04 9.60
CA VAL A 153 -9.95 5.75 10.51
C VAL A 153 -10.45 7.02 11.18
N THR A 154 -9.56 7.91 11.62
CA THR A 154 -9.99 9.20 12.19
C THR A 154 -10.65 10.08 11.13
N GLY A 155 -10.15 10.13 9.90
CA GLY A 155 -10.80 10.82 8.78
C GLY A 155 -12.23 10.32 8.52
N LEU A 156 -12.42 8.98 8.49
CA LEU A 156 -13.73 8.36 8.32
C LEU A 156 -14.67 8.70 9.48
N VAL A 157 -14.24 8.49 10.72
CA VAL A 157 -15.07 8.78 11.89
C VAL A 157 -15.44 10.27 11.92
N GLY A 158 -14.51 11.17 11.61
CA GLY A 158 -14.77 12.59 11.48
C GLY A 158 -15.85 12.91 10.44
N ALA A 159 -15.80 12.26 9.27
CA ALA A 159 -16.78 12.45 8.20
C ALA A 159 -18.19 11.98 8.61
N LEU A 160 -18.28 11.00 9.53
CA LEU A 160 -19.53 10.45 10.06
C LEU A 160 -20.04 11.17 11.32
N VAL A 161 -19.28 12.12 11.86
CA VAL A 161 -19.69 12.90 13.04
C VAL A 161 -20.39 14.18 12.60
N LYS A 162 -21.62 14.38 13.10
CA LYS A 162 -22.43 15.60 12.83
C LYS A 162 -22.01 16.82 13.64
N SER A 163 -21.45 16.62 14.83
CA SER A 163 -21.07 17.70 15.75
C SER A 163 -19.68 18.25 15.42
N SER A 164 -19.33 19.36 16.06
CA SER A 164 -17.99 19.97 15.95
C SER A 164 -16.85 19.06 16.44
N TYR A 165 -17.15 17.95 17.12
CA TYR A 165 -16.16 16.93 17.49
C TYR A 165 -15.44 16.34 16.28
N LYS A 166 -16.01 16.44 15.07
CA LYS A 166 -15.35 16.02 13.82
C LYS A 166 -13.97 16.66 13.64
N TRP A 167 -13.79 17.90 14.12
CA TRP A 167 -12.54 18.64 14.00
C TRP A 167 -11.44 18.08 14.92
N GLY A 168 -11.81 17.41 16.02
CA GLY A 168 -10.86 16.66 16.84
C GLY A 168 -10.28 15.46 16.09
N TYR A 169 -11.14 14.69 15.42
CA TYR A 169 -10.71 13.59 14.55
C TYR A 169 -9.85 14.08 13.39
N PHE A 170 -10.25 15.19 12.76
CA PHE A 170 -9.44 15.85 11.73
C PHE A 170 -8.04 16.21 12.24
N ALA A 171 -7.92 16.79 13.44
CA ALA A 171 -6.63 17.13 14.03
C ALA A 171 -5.76 15.89 14.29
N PHE A 172 -6.33 14.80 14.81
CA PHE A 172 -5.60 13.53 14.97
C PHE A 172 -5.11 12.98 13.62
N GLY A 173 -5.96 13.00 12.59
CA GLY A 173 -5.57 12.60 11.23
C GLY A 173 -4.45 13.46 10.65
N CYS A 174 -4.51 14.79 10.81
CA CYS A 174 -3.45 15.69 10.38
C CYS A 174 -2.14 15.48 11.14
N ALA A 175 -2.19 15.16 12.44
CA ALA A 175 -0.99 14.83 13.21
C ALA A 175 -0.34 13.53 12.73
N ALA A 176 -1.14 12.50 12.45
CA ALA A 176 -0.68 11.25 11.85
C ALA A 176 -0.06 11.49 10.47
N LEU A 177 -0.73 12.27 9.61
CA LEU A 177 -0.20 12.67 8.30
C LEU A 177 1.15 13.41 8.41
N ALA A 178 1.28 14.34 9.36
CA ALA A 178 2.52 15.08 9.57
C ALA A 178 3.70 14.14 9.92
N TYR A 179 3.44 13.11 10.74
CA TYR A 179 4.44 12.08 11.04
C TYR A 179 4.81 11.26 9.79
N ILE A 180 3.83 10.82 9.01
CA ILE A 180 4.08 10.05 7.77
C ILE A 180 4.90 10.87 6.78
N VAL A 181 4.53 12.14 6.56
CA VAL A 181 5.28 13.05 5.68
C VAL A 181 6.71 13.25 6.18
N TRP A 182 6.91 13.41 7.49
CA TRP A 182 8.25 13.49 8.07
C TRP A 182 9.07 12.22 7.78
N GLU A 183 8.49 11.03 7.92
CA GLU A 183 9.20 9.79 7.61
C GLU A 183 9.56 9.65 6.13
N LEU A 184 8.64 10.00 5.22
CA LEU A 184 8.91 9.94 3.79
C LEU A 184 9.99 10.95 3.37
N VAL A 185 9.89 12.20 3.83
CA VAL A 185 10.77 13.29 3.38
C VAL A 185 12.16 13.20 4.00
N TRP A 186 12.28 12.66 5.22
CA TRP A 186 13.53 12.65 5.96
C TRP A 186 14.15 11.26 6.11
N THR A 187 13.52 10.38 6.88
CA THR A 187 14.13 9.12 7.29
C THR A 187 14.22 8.14 6.12
N ALA A 188 13.09 7.82 5.48
CA ALA A 188 13.06 6.90 4.35
C ALA A 188 13.92 7.43 3.17
N ARG A 189 13.92 8.74 2.94
CA ARG A 189 14.81 9.38 1.96
C ARG A 189 16.30 9.14 2.26
N LYS A 190 16.72 9.24 3.52
CA LYS A 190 18.11 8.96 3.92
C LYS A 190 18.49 7.51 3.71
N HIS A 191 17.57 6.58 4.01
CA HIS A 191 17.77 5.16 3.76
C HIS A 191 17.92 4.85 2.27
N ALA A 192 16.97 5.32 1.44
CA ALA A 192 16.99 5.11 -0.01
C ALA A 192 18.30 5.61 -0.65
N ASN A 193 18.76 6.80 -0.29
CA ASN A 193 19.99 7.38 -0.83
C ASN A 193 21.27 6.61 -0.45
N ARG A 194 21.26 5.84 0.63
CA ARG A 194 22.39 4.98 1.02
C ARG A 194 22.44 3.67 0.23
N LEU A 195 21.33 3.21 -0.32
CA LEU A 195 21.25 1.97 -1.12
C LEU A 195 21.70 2.16 -2.58
N GLY A 196 21.70 3.40 -3.06
CA GLY A 196 22.18 3.73 -4.40
C GLY A 196 21.54 5.00 -4.97
N SER A 197 22.22 5.63 -5.93
CA SER A 197 21.70 6.84 -6.58
C SER A 197 20.42 6.57 -7.39
N ASP A 198 20.31 5.39 -7.99
CA ASP A 198 19.14 4.93 -8.74
C ASP A 198 17.92 4.72 -7.82
N ILE A 199 18.11 4.00 -6.71
CA ILE A 199 17.06 3.79 -5.68
C ILE A 199 16.64 5.11 -5.06
N GLY A 200 17.61 5.96 -4.69
CA GLY A 200 17.33 7.30 -4.16
C GLY A 200 16.51 8.16 -5.12
N LYS A 201 16.80 8.12 -6.42
CA LYS A 201 16.01 8.83 -7.45
C LYS A 201 14.59 8.29 -7.58
N ALA A 202 14.43 6.96 -7.64
CA ALA A 202 13.11 6.33 -7.71
C ALA A 202 12.27 6.70 -6.47
N PHE A 203 12.85 6.58 -5.28
CA PHE A 203 12.20 6.96 -4.03
C PHE A 203 11.83 8.44 -3.99
N VAL A 204 12.77 9.36 -4.33
CA VAL A 204 12.49 10.79 -4.29
C VAL A 204 11.38 11.17 -5.28
N SER A 205 11.35 10.57 -6.47
CA SER A 205 10.29 10.82 -7.46
C SER A 205 8.92 10.44 -6.92
N CYS A 206 8.76 9.19 -6.46
CA CYS A 206 7.48 8.68 -5.95
C CYS A 206 7.11 9.31 -4.60
N GLY A 207 8.05 9.38 -3.66
CA GLY A 207 7.83 9.94 -2.33
C GLY A 207 7.50 11.43 -2.33
N SER A 208 8.08 12.22 -3.24
CA SER A 208 7.71 13.65 -3.37
C SER A 208 6.30 13.82 -3.94
N LEU A 209 5.92 13.00 -4.93
CA LEU A 209 4.55 12.99 -5.45
C LEU A 209 3.55 12.64 -4.35
N THR A 210 3.80 11.55 -3.61
CA THR A 210 2.93 11.11 -2.51
C THR A 210 2.82 12.19 -1.43
N ALA A 211 3.94 12.71 -0.92
CA ALA A 211 3.93 13.73 0.13
C ALA A 211 3.16 14.99 -0.30
N PHE A 212 3.34 15.45 -1.55
CA PHE A 212 2.62 16.59 -2.08
C PHE A 212 1.10 16.32 -2.17
N LEU A 213 0.71 15.21 -2.80
CA LEU A 213 -0.70 14.88 -2.97
C LEU A 213 -1.40 14.67 -1.62
N TRP A 214 -0.77 13.96 -0.68
CA TRP A 214 -1.36 13.63 0.62
C TRP A 214 -1.67 14.86 1.48
N ILE A 215 -0.92 15.96 1.33
CA ILE A 215 -1.23 17.24 1.98
C ILE A 215 -2.50 17.89 1.39
N LEU A 216 -2.87 17.56 0.15
CA LEU A 216 -4.10 18.09 -0.47
C LEU A 216 -5.36 17.35 0.00
N TYR A 217 -5.26 16.09 0.43
CA TYR A 217 -6.42 15.33 0.94
C TYR A 217 -7.09 15.96 2.17
N PRO A 218 -6.39 16.39 3.25
CA PRO A 218 -7.05 17.08 4.36
C PRO A 218 -7.63 18.44 3.96
N ILE A 219 -7.09 19.10 2.94
CA ILE A 219 -7.69 20.32 2.38
C ILE A 219 -9.03 19.98 1.72
N ALA A 220 -9.05 18.94 0.87
CA ALA A 220 -10.27 18.42 0.27
C ALA A 220 -11.30 18.05 1.35
N TRP A 221 -10.89 17.32 2.38
CA TRP A 221 -11.75 16.95 3.51
C TRP A 221 -12.35 18.17 4.22
N GLY A 222 -11.52 19.17 4.49
CA GLY A 222 -11.95 20.41 5.15
C GLY A 222 -13.00 21.18 4.35
N VAL A 223 -12.91 21.20 3.01
CA VAL A 223 -13.89 21.89 2.15
C VAL A 223 -15.10 21.01 1.79
N CYS A 224 -14.99 19.70 1.89
CA CYS A 224 -16.04 18.73 1.59
C CYS A 224 -16.78 18.32 2.86
N GLU A 225 -16.41 17.21 3.50
CA GLU A 225 -17.11 16.59 4.63
C GLU A 225 -17.10 17.46 5.91
N GLY A 226 -16.01 18.19 6.14
CA GLY A 226 -15.86 19.07 7.30
C GLY A 226 -16.70 20.35 7.17
N GLY A 227 -16.42 21.13 6.14
CA GLY A 227 -16.94 22.49 5.97
C GLY A 227 -18.18 22.62 5.09
N ASN A 228 -18.56 21.57 4.35
CA ASN A 228 -19.65 21.58 3.37
C ASN A 228 -19.59 22.81 2.44
N VAL A 229 -18.41 23.13 1.92
CA VAL A 229 -18.15 24.30 1.07
C VAL A 229 -18.39 23.97 -0.41
N ILE A 230 -17.99 22.78 -0.86
CA ILE A 230 -18.14 22.34 -2.25
C ILE A 230 -19.12 21.16 -2.39
N SER A 231 -19.75 21.02 -3.57
CA SER A 231 -20.74 19.98 -3.84
C SER A 231 -20.11 18.57 -3.88
N PRO A 232 -20.90 17.50 -3.70
CA PRO A 232 -20.42 16.12 -3.88
C PRO A 232 -19.84 15.85 -5.29
N ASP A 233 -20.33 16.53 -6.33
CA ASP A 233 -19.73 16.47 -7.67
C ASP A 233 -18.33 17.12 -7.71
N SER A 234 -18.17 18.25 -7.01
CA SER A 234 -16.85 18.92 -6.92
C SER A 234 -15.87 18.12 -6.05
N GLU A 235 -16.39 17.47 -5.01
CA GLU A 235 -15.68 16.49 -4.19
C GLU A 235 -15.20 15.30 -5.04
N ALA A 236 -16.06 14.77 -5.92
CA ALA A 236 -15.72 13.71 -6.86
C ALA A 236 -14.57 14.12 -7.80
N VAL A 237 -14.57 15.37 -8.29
CA VAL A 237 -13.46 15.92 -9.08
C VAL A 237 -12.19 16.02 -8.25
N PHE A 238 -12.27 16.60 -7.05
CA PHE A 238 -11.08 16.86 -6.24
C PHE A 238 -10.41 15.54 -5.82
N TYR A 239 -11.11 14.66 -5.11
CA TYR A 239 -10.53 13.37 -4.72
C TYR A 239 -10.24 12.48 -5.91
N GLY A 240 -11.06 12.53 -6.96
CA GLY A 240 -10.85 11.75 -8.19
C GLY A 240 -9.52 12.07 -8.88
N ILE A 241 -9.18 13.36 -9.02
CA ILE A 241 -7.89 13.77 -9.57
C ILE A 241 -6.75 13.32 -8.67
N LEU A 242 -6.88 13.52 -7.35
CA LEU A 242 -5.85 13.11 -6.40
C LEU A 242 -5.60 11.60 -6.48
N ASP A 243 -6.64 10.78 -6.53
CA ASP A 243 -6.52 9.33 -6.60
C ASP A 243 -5.94 8.83 -7.92
N VAL A 244 -6.30 9.45 -9.06
CA VAL A 244 -5.68 9.11 -10.35
C VAL A 244 -4.17 9.43 -10.32
N LEU A 245 -3.76 10.51 -9.67
CA LEU A 245 -2.33 10.83 -9.53
C LEU A 245 -1.64 9.89 -8.53
N ALA A 246 -2.29 9.61 -7.39
CA ALA A 246 -1.73 8.85 -6.29
C ALA A 246 -1.70 7.34 -6.51
N LYS A 247 -2.51 6.81 -7.45
CA LYS A 247 -2.63 5.37 -7.70
C LYS A 247 -2.04 4.96 -9.05
N PRO A 248 -2.69 5.17 -10.21
CA PRO A 248 -2.14 4.72 -11.49
C PRO A 248 -0.91 5.50 -11.94
N VAL A 249 -0.86 6.83 -11.76
CA VAL A 249 0.34 7.61 -12.13
C VAL A 249 1.52 7.29 -11.22
N PHE A 250 1.29 7.27 -9.90
CA PHE A 250 2.27 6.78 -8.93
C PHE A 250 2.80 5.39 -9.29
N GLY A 251 1.90 4.44 -9.58
CA GLY A 251 2.24 3.07 -9.94
C GLY A 251 3.11 2.96 -11.20
N ALA A 252 2.75 3.71 -12.24
CA ALA A 252 3.54 3.79 -13.46
C ALA A 252 4.94 4.38 -13.19
N LEU A 253 5.03 5.44 -12.40
CA LEU A 253 6.31 6.04 -12.00
C LEU A 253 7.16 5.08 -11.17
N LEU A 254 6.55 4.34 -10.25
CA LEU A 254 7.23 3.36 -9.39
C LEU A 254 7.81 2.22 -10.22
N ILE A 255 6.99 1.58 -11.06
CA ILE A 255 7.43 0.47 -11.93
C ILE A 255 8.52 0.95 -12.88
N TRP A 256 8.39 2.15 -13.44
CA TRP A 256 9.43 2.75 -14.27
C TRP A 256 10.73 2.98 -13.50
N GLY A 257 10.66 3.49 -12.28
CA GLY A 257 11.81 3.70 -11.40
C GLY A 257 12.54 2.40 -11.06
N HIS A 258 11.80 1.31 -10.87
CA HIS A 258 12.33 -0.02 -10.53
C HIS A 258 12.80 -0.86 -11.72
N ARG A 259 12.67 -0.39 -12.96
CA ARG A 259 13.01 -1.18 -14.17
C ARG A 259 14.45 -1.73 -14.20
N GLY A 260 15.37 -1.09 -13.48
CA GLY A 260 16.79 -1.48 -13.37
C GLY A 260 17.25 -1.76 -11.95
N ILE A 261 16.32 -1.87 -10.98
CA ILE A 261 16.63 -2.13 -9.57
C ILE A 261 16.29 -3.60 -9.29
N ASP A 262 17.30 -4.36 -8.86
CA ASP A 262 17.10 -5.71 -8.35
C ASP A 262 16.49 -5.63 -6.93
N PRO A 263 15.33 -6.27 -6.67
CA PRO A 263 14.74 -6.34 -5.34
C PRO A 263 15.68 -6.83 -4.24
N GLY A 264 16.67 -7.67 -4.58
CA GLY A 264 17.70 -8.12 -3.63
C GLY A 264 18.54 -6.97 -3.07
N ARG A 265 18.74 -5.88 -3.82
CA ARG A 265 19.43 -4.66 -3.34
C ARG A 265 18.62 -3.88 -2.29
N LEU A 266 17.33 -4.17 -2.20
CA LEU A 266 16.41 -3.58 -1.21
C LEU A 266 16.29 -4.46 0.04
N GLY A 267 17.04 -5.57 0.11
CA GLY A 267 16.93 -6.56 1.18
C GLY A 267 15.71 -7.48 1.06
N LEU A 268 15.05 -7.50 -0.10
CA LEU A 268 13.87 -8.32 -0.35
C LEU A 268 14.28 -9.69 -0.91
N HIS A 269 14.56 -10.63 0.00
CA HIS A 269 14.80 -12.03 -0.35
C HIS A 269 13.48 -12.81 -0.33
N LEU A 270 12.76 -12.80 -1.45
CA LEU A 270 11.55 -13.59 -1.62
C LEU A 270 11.94 -15.03 -1.97
N ARG A 271 11.64 -15.97 -1.07
CA ARG A 271 11.92 -17.40 -1.26
C ARG A 271 10.92 -17.97 -2.28
N ASP A 272 11.43 -18.61 -3.33
CA ASP A 272 10.62 -19.35 -4.32
C ASP A 272 10.77 -20.87 -4.10
N TYR A 273 9.79 -21.66 -4.53
CA TYR A 273 9.79 -23.13 -4.31
C TYR A 273 11.04 -23.79 -4.89
N ASP A 274 11.48 -23.33 -6.07
CA ASP A 274 12.66 -23.84 -6.77
C ASP A 274 14.00 -23.42 -6.12
N SER A 275 13.94 -22.53 -5.12
CA SER A 275 15.12 -22.05 -4.36
C SER A 275 15.26 -22.71 -2.98
N ASP A 276 14.39 -23.68 -2.65
CA ASP A 276 14.52 -24.49 -1.45
C ASP A 276 15.40 -25.73 -1.72
N PRO A 277 16.60 -25.87 -1.11
CA PRO A 277 17.43 -27.06 -1.30
C PRO A 277 16.72 -28.36 -0.86
N ALA A 278 15.65 -28.29 -0.05
CA ALA A 278 14.84 -29.44 0.35
C ALA A 278 13.98 -30.03 -0.79
N VAL A 279 13.71 -29.27 -1.86
CA VAL A 279 12.96 -29.77 -3.03
C VAL A 279 13.88 -30.47 -4.02
N TYR A 280 15.13 -30.02 -4.15
CA TYR A 280 16.15 -30.66 -4.99
C TYR A 280 16.55 -32.08 -4.54
N ASP A 281 16.35 -32.41 -3.26
CA ASP A 281 16.71 -33.72 -2.70
C ASP A 281 15.65 -34.81 -2.95
N ASN A 282 14.38 -34.43 -3.14
CA ASN A 282 13.31 -35.39 -3.38
C ASN A 282 13.28 -35.94 -4.81
N ASP A 283 13.76 -35.17 -5.79
CA ASP A 283 13.81 -35.61 -7.20
C ASP A 283 15.03 -36.49 -7.52
N LYS A 284 16.09 -36.44 -6.72
CA LYS A 284 17.29 -37.28 -6.92
C LYS A 284 17.14 -38.69 -6.38
N HIS A 285 16.27 -38.92 -5.41
CA HIS A 285 16.05 -40.27 -4.85
C HIS A 285 15.00 -41.10 -5.59
N ALA A 286 14.23 -40.51 -6.52
CA ALA A 286 13.22 -41.24 -7.29
C ALA A 286 13.76 -41.94 -8.55
N ASN A 287 14.97 -41.61 -9.01
CA ASN A 287 15.51 -42.08 -10.29
C ASN A 287 16.72 -43.02 -10.19
N ASP A 288 17.18 -43.40 -8.99
CA ASP A 288 18.36 -44.27 -8.82
C ASP A 288 17.99 -45.75 -8.61
N TYR A 289 17.16 -46.29 -9.52
CA TYR A 289 17.06 -47.75 -9.74
C TYR A 289 17.51 -48.06 -11.18
N GLY A 290 18.83 -48.24 -11.36
CA GLY A 290 19.41 -48.59 -12.67
C GLY A 290 20.92 -48.86 -12.66
N ILE A 291 21.32 -50.02 -12.15
CA ILE A 291 22.65 -50.69 -12.29
C ILE A 291 22.98 -50.97 -13.79
N PRO A 292 24.25 -51.17 -14.30
CA PRO A 292 25.45 -51.68 -13.62
C PRO A 292 26.84 -51.03 -13.89
N ALA A 293 27.76 -51.48 -13.03
CA ALA A 293 29.21 -51.37 -13.01
C ALA A 293 29.97 -51.56 -14.34
N ASN A 294 31.13 -50.89 -14.45
CA ASN A 294 32.26 -51.43 -15.19
C ASN A 294 33.60 -51.01 -14.56
N ASN A 295 34.51 -51.98 -14.45
CA ASN A 295 35.77 -51.95 -13.71
C ASN A 295 36.95 -51.95 -14.69
N THR A 296 37.92 -51.05 -14.55
CA THR A 296 39.31 -51.07 -15.07
C THR A 296 39.95 -49.76 -14.58
N GLY A 297 41.05 -49.66 -13.84
CA GLY A 297 42.27 -50.45 -13.75
C GLY A 297 43.42 -49.57 -14.26
N VAL A 298 44.36 -49.16 -13.38
CA VAL A 298 45.82 -49.03 -13.59
C VAL A 298 46.44 -48.00 -12.61
N THR A 299 47.48 -48.48 -11.94
CA THR A 299 48.35 -47.93 -10.88
C THR A 299 49.48 -47.02 -11.38
N HIS A 300 49.99 -46.11 -10.53
CA HIS A 300 51.43 -45.80 -10.42
C HIS A 300 51.80 -45.24 -9.03
N THR A 301 53.04 -45.52 -8.63
CA THR A 301 53.64 -45.59 -7.28
C THR A 301 54.68 -44.49 -7.00
N GLY A 302 54.92 -44.19 -5.71
CA GLY A 302 56.16 -43.60 -5.13
C GLY A 302 56.18 -42.07 -5.05
N VAL A 303 56.61 -41.39 -3.98
CA VAL A 303 57.77 -41.63 -3.10
C VAL A 303 57.56 -40.91 -1.74
N ALA A 304 58.00 -41.55 -0.65
CA ALA A 304 58.04 -41.03 0.71
C ALA A 304 59.37 -40.30 1.01
N ASN A 305 59.36 -39.31 1.91
CA ASN A 305 60.55 -38.87 2.63
C ASN A 305 60.21 -38.57 4.10
N THR A 306 61.08 -39.04 4.99
CA THR A 306 60.97 -39.09 6.46
C THR A 306 61.90 -38.08 7.15
N GLY A 307 61.61 -37.74 8.42
CA GLY A 307 62.49 -36.98 9.34
C GLY A 307 61.71 -36.29 10.47
N VAL A 308 61.25 -36.99 11.52
CA VAL A 308 61.84 -37.17 12.88
C VAL A 308 61.76 -35.95 13.84
N ALA A 309 60.79 -36.07 14.77
CA ALA A 309 60.70 -35.76 16.22
C ALA A 309 61.44 -34.60 16.91
N HIS A 310 60.67 -33.79 17.67
CA HIS A 310 60.87 -33.62 19.13
C HIS A 310 59.60 -33.10 19.85
N THR A 311 59.44 -33.53 21.11
CA THR A 311 58.33 -33.37 22.07
C THR A 311 58.24 -32.00 22.75
N GLY A 312 57.04 -31.58 23.20
CA GLY A 312 56.92 -30.46 24.16
C GLY A 312 55.52 -29.85 24.38
N VAL A 313 54.77 -30.44 25.32
CA VAL A 313 53.95 -29.81 26.40
C VAL A 313 52.83 -28.79 26.08
N ALA A 314 51.70 -29.06 26.76
CA ALA A 314 50.41 -28.36 26.78
C ALA A 314 50.40 -27.00 27.51
N GLY A 315 49.37 -26.18 27.22
CA GLY A 315 48.99 -25.02 28.04
C GLY A 315 47.84 -24.22 27.39
N ASN A 316 46.60 -24.55 27.76
CA ASN A 316 45.37 -23.95 27.25
C ASN A 316 44.78 -22.95 28.28
N ASN A 317 44.39 -21.78 27.77
CA ASN A 317 43.29 -20.89 28.15
C ASN A 317 43.13 -20.35 29.59
N ASN A 318 43.28 -19.02 29.68
CA ASN A 318 42.83 -18.15 30.78
C ASN A 318 41.34 -17.72 30.61
N THR A 319 40.55 -18.09 31.62
CA THR A 319 39.53 -17.32 32.36
C THR A 319 38.35 -16.62 31.65
N THR A 320 37.14 -17.18 31.87
CA THR A 320 35.82 -16.52 31.83
C THR A 320 34.98 -16.86 33.07
N ARG A 321 34.02 -15.96 33.40
CA ARG A 321 32.88 -15.95 34.38
C ARG A 321 33.14 -15.30 35.76
N PRO A 322 32.09 -14.78 36.47
CA PRO A 322 30.62 -15.07 36.41
C PRO A 322 29.70 -13.82 36.26
N THR A 323 28.54 -13.86 35.57
CA THR A 323 27.14 -14.27 35.91
C THR A 323 26.54 -13.88 37.27
N ASP A 324 25.48 -13.07 37.15
CA ASP A 324 24.14 -13.08 37.77
C ASP A 324 23.96 -12.98 39.30
N GLY A 325 23.18 -11.96 39.69
CA GLY A 325 22.55 -11.83 41.00
C GLY A 325 21.10 -11.34 40.87
N VAL A 326 20.16 -12.22 41.18
CA VAL A 326 18.74 -11.92 41.46
C VAL A 326 18.61 -11.59 42.95
N VAL A 327 17.85 -10.56 43.31
CA VAL A 327 17.46 -10.27 44.70
C VAL A 327 15.95 -10.03 44.76
N THR A 328 15.26 -10.81 45.60
CA THR A 328 13.89 -10.55 46.06
C THR A 328 13.86 -10.54 47.59
N GLY A 329 13.40 -9.41 48.15
CA GLY A 329 12.47 -9.28 49.28
C GLY A 329 12.92 -9.59 50.72
N ALA A 330 12.79 -8.60 51.63
CA ALA A 330 12.07 -8.70 52.91
C ALA A 330 12.05 -7.36 53.70
N GLU A 331 10.82 -6.89 53.99
CA GLU A 331 10.25 -6.40 55.27
C GLU A 331 10.83 -5.28 56.17
N HIS A 332 9.86 -4.50 56.69
CA HIS A 332 9.79 -3.62 57.89
C HIS A 332 10.76 -2.43 57.98
N VAL A 333 10.31 -1.18 58.11
CA VAL A 333 9.41 -0.55 59.12
C VAL A 333 8.58 0.56 58.48
#